data_AF-A0AAE9YX60-F1
#
_entry.id   AF-A0AAE9YX60-F1
#
_cell.length_a   1.000
_cell.length_b   1.000
_cell.length_c   1.000
_cell.angle_alpha   90.00
_cell.angle_beta   90.00
_cell.angle_gamma   90.00
#
_symmetry.space_group_name_H-M   'P 1'
#
loop_
_entity.id
_entity.type
_entity.pdbx_description
1 polymer ?
#
loop_
_entity_poly.entity_id
_entity_poly.type
_entity_poly.pdbx_seq_one_letter_code
_entity_poly.pdbx_strand_id
1 'polypeptide(L)'
;MTLNDLLNEKIYVQIQYIDTDKSTILHENKFNGRVLKVDPQGGITIQPEEDNSTVTVIPPSTEACWRDENNMLHVNWLVYRLQEVRTEGEHEWWDWQPKRL
;
A
#
# COMPACT_ATOMS: atom_id res chain seq x y z
N MET A 1 6.26 -5.26 15.91
CA MET A 1 5.20 -4.32 15.54
C MET A 1 3.96 -5.13 15.22
N THR A 2 2.86 -4.82 15.86
CA THR A 2 1.53 -5.36 15.58
C THR A 2 0.76 -4.38 14.69
N LEU A 3 -0.33 -4.84 14.08
CA LEU A 3 -1.23 -3.98 13.30
C LEU A 3 -1.78 -2.81 14.13
N ASN A 4 -2.10 -3.05 15.40
CA ASN A 4 -2.63 -1.99 16.29
C ASN A 4 -1.59 -0.93 16.64
N ASP A 5 -0.29 -1.26 16.58
CA ASP A 5 0.79 -0.30 16.81
C ASP A 5 0.86 0.77 15.71
N LEU A 6 0.20 0.54 14.56
CA LEU A 6 0.16 1.47 13.44
C LEU A 6 -0.89 2.57 13.63
N LEU A 7 -1.88 2.37 14.51
CA LEU A 7 -3.01 3.29 14.65
C LEU A 7 -2.52 4.68 15.08
N ASN A 8 -3.04 5.73 14.43
CA ASN A 8 -2.69 7.14 14.64
C ASN A 8 -1.24 7.54 14.31
N GLU A 9 -0.40 6.61 13.83
CA GLU A 9 0.97 6.91 13.39
C GLU A 9 0.98 7.73 12.10
N LYS A 10 2.00 8.58 11.96
CA LYS A 10 2.37 9.18 10.67
C LYS A 10 3.17 8.17 9.89
N ILE A 11 2.84 8.02 8.61
CA ILE A 11 3.46 7.03 7.74
C ILE A 11 3.82 7.62 6.39
N TYR A 12 4.86 7.07 5.78
CA TYR A 12 5.18 7.23 4.38
C TYR A 12 4.76 5.95 3.65
N VAL A 13 4.01 6.10 2.57
CA VAL A 13 3.48 4.99 1.78
C VAL A 13 4.08 5.02 0.39
N GLN A 14 4.53 3.87 -0.09
CA GLN A 14 4.92 3.67 -1.49
C GLN A 14 4.22 2.43 -2.05
N ILE A 15 3.50 2.60 -3.16
CA ILE A 15 2.80 1.53 -3.86
C ILE A 15 3.32 1.52 -5.30
N GLN A 16 3.93 0.42 -5.72
CA GLN A 16 4.45 0.25 -7.08
C GLN A 16 3.58 -0.76 -7.82
N TYR A 17 2.96 -0.34 -8.91
CA TYR A 17 2.20 -1.21 -9.80
C TYR A 17 3.15 -1.77 -10.85
N ILE A 18 3.25 -3.09 -10.91
CA ILE A 18 4.19 -3.80 -11.76
C ILE A 18 3.41 -4.60 -12.80
N ASP A 19 3.87 -4.60 -14.04
CA ASP A 19 3.28 -5.39 -15.11
C ASP A 19 3.48 -6.90 -14.88
N THR A 20 2.84 -7.68 -15.74
CA THR A 20 2.87 -9.15 -15.80
C THR A 20 4.28 -9.73 -15.92
N ASP A 21 5.24 -8.97 -16.46
CA ASP A 21 6.65 -9.33 -16.55
C ASP A 21 7.39 -9.30 -15.19
N LYS A 22 6.73 -8.80 -14.13
CA LYS A 22 7.27 -8.63 -12.78
C LYS A 22 8.45 -7.66 -12.66
N SER A 23 8.75 -6.89 -13.70
CA SER A 23 9.88 -5.96 -13.74
C SER A 23 9.50 -4.53 -14.15
N THR A 24 8.53 -4.38 -15.04
CA THR A 24 8.13 -3.08 -15.57
C THR A 24 7.21 -2.37 -14.58
N ILE A 25 7.64 -1.21 -14.07
CA ILE A 25 6.79 -0.36 -13.22
C ILE A 25 5.84 0.42 -14.12
N LEU A 26 4.54 0.11 -14.02
CA LEU A 26 3.46 0.77 -14.74
C LEU A 26 3.12 2.13 -14.11
N HIS A 27 3.08 2.15 -12.78
CA HIS A 27 2.73 3.33 -12.01
C HIS A 27 3.33 3.24 -10.61
N GLU A 28 3.55 4.40 -10.00
CA GLU A 28 4.00 4.50 -8.62
C GLU A 28 3.23 5.60 -7.91
N ASN A 29 2.69 5.27 -6.74
CA ASN A 29 2.04 6.22 -5.86
C ASN A 29 2.82 6.33 -4.55
N LYS A 30 3.18 7.57 -4.17
CA LYS A 30 3.95 7.90 -2.98
C LYS A 30 3.27 9.04 -2.25
N PHE A 31 3.04 8.88 -0.96
CA PHE A 31 2.43 9.94 -0.15
C PHE A 31 2.74 9.75 1.34
N ASN A 32 2.70 10.85 2.07
CA ASN A 32 2.64 10.82 3.53
C ASN A 32 1.18 10.82 3.97
N GLY A 33 0.91 10.17 5.09
CA GLY A 33 -0.43 10.09 5.63
C GLY A 33 -0.47 9.73 7.10
N ARG A 34 -1.68 9.64 7.63
CA ARG A 34 -1.94 9.17 8.99
C ARG A 34 -2.86 7.97 8.97
N VAL A 35 -2.53 6.95 9.76
CA VAL A 35 -3.39 5.77 9.92
C VAL A 35 -4.60 6.14 10.77
N LEU A 36 -5.79 6.04 10.19
CA LEU A 36 -7.07 6.32 10.86
C LEU A 36 -7.72 5.08 11.46
N LYS A 37 -7.57 3.93 10.78
CA LYS A 37 -8.20 2.67 11.19
C LYS A 37 -7.28 1.51 10.80
N VAL A 38 -7.26 0.49 11.65
CA VAL A 38 -6.65 -0.79 11.35
C VAL A 38 -7.67 -1.89 11.55
N ASP A 39 -7.90 -2.70 10.53
CA ASP A 39 -8.86 -3.79 10.52
C ASP A 39 -8.19 -5.04 9.93
N PRO A 40 -8.01 -6.13 10.70
CA PRO A 40 -7.37 -7.34 10.19
C PRO A 40 -8.08 -7.98 9.00
N GLN A 41 -9.37 -7.68 8.78
CA GLN A 41 -10.13 -8.15 7.61
C GLN A 41 -10.34 -7.04 6.57
N GLY A 42 -10.48 -5.79 7.02
CA GLY A 42 -10.81 -4.63 6.18
C GLY A 42 -9.62 -3.81 5.68
N GLY A 43 -8.40 -4.08 6.15
CA GLY A 43 -7.20 -3.33 5.77
C GLY A 43 -6.82 -2.19 6.71
N ILE A 44 -5.78 -1.45 6.33
CA ILE A 44 -5.29 -0.26 7.03
C ILE A 44 -5.79 0.96 6.26
N THR A 45 -6.58 1.80 6.90
CA THR A 45 -7.11 3.04 6.33
C THR A 45 -6.19 4.20 6.65
N ILE A 46 -5.76 4.91 5.62
CA ILE A 46 -4.78 5.99 5.69
C ILE A 46 -5.40 7.24 5.09
N GLN A 47 -5.31 8.36 5.79
CA GLN A 47 -5.65 9.67 5.27
C GLN A 47 -4.38 10.33 4.72
N PRO A 48 -4.31 10.64 3.42
CA PRO A 48 -3.20 11.39 2.85
C PRO A 48 -3.07 12.77 3.51
N GLU A 49 -1.84 13.26 3.71
CA GLU A 49 -1.62 14.62 4.24
C GLU A 49 -1.94 15.71 3.20
N GLU A 50 -1.80 15.39 1.90
CA GLU A 50 -2.06 16.32 0.80
C GLU A 50 -3.55 16.54 0.52
N ASP A 51 -4.38 15.55 0.86
CA ASP A 51 -5.84 15.59 0.68
C ASP A 51 -6.54 14.92 1.86
N ASN A 52 -7.08 15.76 2.75
CA ASN A 52 -7.78 15.30 3.94
C ASN A 52 -9.24 14.87 3.65
N SER A 53 -9.73 15.00 2.43
CA SER A 53 -11.09 14.61 2.05
C SER A 53 -11.18 13.15 1.57
N THR A 54 -10.05 12.52 1.28
CA THR A 54 -9.97 11.14 0.78
C THR A 54 -9.27 10.21 1.76
N VAL A 55 -9.47 8.91 1.57
CA VAL A 55 -8.76 7.85 2.30
C VAL A 55 -8.27 6.79 1.33
N THR A 56 -7.11 6.23 1.61
CA THR A 56 -6.56 5.08 0.92
C THR A 56 -6.61 3.87 1.86
N VAL A 57 -7.01 2.71 1.33
CA VAL A 57 -7.01 1.46 2.09
C VAL A 57 -5.98 0.52 1.48
N ILE A 58 -5.08 0.00 2.32
CA ILE A 58 -4.07 -0.98 1.94
C ILE A 58 -4.28 -2.30 2.70
N PRO A 59 -3.73 -3.43 2.23
CA PRO A 59 -3.89 -4.71 2.92
C PRO A 59 -3.30 -4.67 4.35
N PRO A 60 -3.87 -5.44 5.30
CA PRO A 60 -3.49 -5.38 6.70
C PRO A 60 -2.28 -6.28 6.98
N SER A 61 -1.11 -5.94 6.41
CA SER A 61 0.15 -6.69 6.66
C SER A 61 1.25 -5.81 7.24
N THR A 62 1.76 -6.21 8.41
CA THR A 62 2.95 -5.61 9.01
C THR A 62 4.24 -5.97 8.28
N GLU A 63 4.24 -6.95 7.37
CA GLU A 63 5.42 -7.33 6.59
C GLU A 63 5.83 -6.24 5.58
N ALA A 64 4.87 -5.43 5.13
CA ALA A 64 5.11 -4.26 4.30
C ALA A 64 5.70 -3.08 5.09
N CYS A 65 5.71 -3.16 6.42
CA CYS A 65 5.97 -2.04 7.30
C CYS A 65 7.36 -2.12 7.93
N TRP A 66 8.07 -1.00 7.99
CA TRP A 66 9.36 -0.87 8.66
C TRP A 66 9.58 0.56 9.15
N ARG A 67 10.54 0.78 10.04
CA ARG A 67 10.91 2.13 10.50
C ARG A 67 12.33 2.45 10.06
N ASP A 68 12.54 3.69 9.63
CA ASP A 68 13.87 4.19 9.29
C ASP A 68 14.66 4.66 10.52
N GLU A 69 15.86 5.19 10.29
CA GLU A 69 16.75 5.73 11.34
C GLU A 69 16.15 6.91 12.11
N ASN A 70 15.17 7.62 11.52
CA ASN A 70 14.45 8.74 12.13
C ASN A 70 13.17 8.29 12.85
N ASN A 71 12.96 6.97 12.98
CA ASN A 71 11.76 6.35 13.54
C ASN A 71 10.46 6.66 12.74
N MET A 72 10.58 7.13 11.50
CA MET A 72 9.46 7.31 10.59
C MET A 72 8.98 5.94 10.12
N LEU A 73 7.66 5.72 10.12
CA LEU A 73 7.07 4.46 9.68
C LEU A 73 6.86 4.48 8.17
N HIS A 74 7.47 3.52 7.48
CA HIS A 74 7.38 3.31 6.04
C HIS A 74 6.56 2.06 5.75
N VAL A 75 5.73 2.14 4.71
CA VAL A 75 4.91 1.02 4.23
C VAL A 75 5.05 0.88 2.72
N ASN A 76 5.58 -0.24 2.24
CA ASN A 76 5.76 -0.46 0.81
C ASN A 76 5.01 -1.69 0.29
N TRP A 77 4.34 -1.49 -0.84
CA TRP A 77 3.60 -2.53 -1.56
C TRP A 77 4.04 -2.63 -3.00
N LEU A 78 4.14 -3.87 -3.48
CA LEU A 78 4.18 -4.19 -4.90
C LEU A 78 2.81 -4.73 -5.30
N VAL A 79 2.26 -4.21 -6.39
CA VAL A 79 0.94 -4.60 -6.91
C VAL A 79 1.15 -5.15 -8.31
N TYR A 80 1.18 -6.47 -8.45
CA TYR A 80 1.47 -7.15 -9.70
C TYR A 80 0.21 -7.35 -10.51
N ARG A 81 0.25 -6.99 -11.79
CA ARG A 81 -0.79 -7.33 -12.75
C ARG A 81 -0.72 -8.83 -13.04
N LEU A 82 -1.86 -9.52 -12.95
CA LEU A 82 -1.92 -10.97 -13.18
C LEU A 82 -2.38 -11.37 -14.59
N GLN A 83 -2.81 -10.42 -15.42
CA GLN A 83 -3.39 -10.69 -16.74
C GLN A 83 -2.78 -9.82 -17.83
N GLU A 84 -2.28 -10.44 -18.88
CA GLU A 84 -1.73 -9.76 -20.07
C GLU A 84 -2.84 -9.22 -20.96
N VAL A 85 -3.86 -10.03 -21.22
CA VAL A 85 -4.98 -9.71 -22.12
C VAL A 85 -6.11 -9.05 -21.35
N ARG A 86 -6.52 -7.87 -21.80
CA ARG A 86 -7.78 -7.23 -21.39
C ARG A 86 -8.85 -7.56 -22.42
N THR A 87 -9.88 -8.28 -22.00
CA THR A 87 -11.15 -8.28 -22.73
C THR A 87 -11.99 -7.12 -22.19
N GLU A 88 -12.56 -6.30 -23.08
CA GLU A 88 -13.43 -5.20 -22.69
C GLU A 88 -14.62 -5.73 -21.87
N GLY A 89 -14.77 -5.25 -20.63
CA GLY A 89 -15.81 -5.70 -19.70
C GLY A 89 -15.35 -6.69 -18.61
N GLU A 90 -14.11 -7.17 -18.62
CA GLU A 90 -13.60 -8.06 -17.57
C GLU A 90 -12.89 -7.32 -16.42
N HIS A 91 -12.97 -7.89 -15.22
CA HIS A 91 -12.24 -7.39 -14.05
C HIS A 91 -10.73 -7.62 -14.20
N GLU A 92 -9.95 -6.63 -13.80
CA GLU A 92 -8.50 -6.79 -13.69
C GLU A 92 -8.10 -7.42 -12.37
N TRP A 93 -7.21 -8.40 -12.45
CA TRP A 93 -6.69 -9.10 -11.28
C TRP A 93 -5.31 -8.56 -10.93
N TRP A 94 -5.19 -8.08 -9.70
CA TRP A 94 -3.98 -7.53 -9.13
C TRP A 94 -3.59 -8.28 -7.87
N ASP A 95 -2.30 -8.56 -7.70
CA ASP A 95 -1.75 -9.25 -6.54
C ASP A 95 -0.89 -8.32 -5.69
N TRP A 96 -1.26 -8.17 -4.41
CA TRP A 96 -0.58 -7.30 -3.47
C TRP A 96 0.48 -8.08 -2.69
N GLN A 97 1.73 -7.69 -2.85
CA GLN A 97 2.86 -8.31 -2.17
C GLN A 97 3.57 -7.28 -1.26
N PRO A 98 3.73 -7.57 0.04
CA PRO A 98 4.45 -6.68 0.94
C PRO A 98 5.92 -6.61 0.53
N LYS A 99 6.51 -5.41 0.55
CA LYS A 99 7.94 -5.21 0.30
C LYS A 99 8.59 -4.55 1.48
N ARG A 100 9.45 -5.30 2.18
CA ARG A 100 10.37 -4.70 3.13
C ARG A 100 11.61 -4.22 2.37
N LEU A 101 11.92 -2.93 2.48
CA LEU A 101 13.17 -2.36 1.97
C LEU A 101 14.26 -2.45 3.04
#